data_AF-A0AAE4SEF1-F1
#
_entry.id   AF-A0AAE4SEF1-F1
#
_cell.length_a   1.000
_cell.length_b   1.000
_cell.length_c   1.000
_cell.angle_alpha   90.00
_cell.angle_beta   90.00
_cell.angle_gamma   90.00
#
_symmetry.space_group_name_H-M   'P 1'
#
loop_
_entity.id
_entity.type
_entity.pdbx_description
1 polymer ?
#
loop_
_entity_poly.entity_id
_entity_poly.type
_entity_poly.pdbx_seq_one_letter_code
_entity_poly.pdbx_strand_id
1 'polypeptide(L)'
;MSKYELDEEIIDENETLVLKKVFYDKFRSSFYSKSKTADSIENKSIFIDLLKKDPTPVQNIIKENSVSVDDLPSFQLNELLSKNLIKQSLKPNEYTISSNGIWYIEKELELVDVSKVIEFVDNKFFDFGASETLKPLEKIALLTLISIGAFYKKTPLDRNNGESYSSKLSEILEKSREFLINEEFIPKSSKLGVVDEKQIVDSVFKRVNDLPKKTMHLCQLEAPKKHYLSLYDEENCQFDFKSLSFLLWKIFGDNLSLDQQRKIDEFCQKIMINNLYDVFNPDQIHDHLYYKGGYENAISNALFDIGELRGNWK
;
A
#
# COMPACT_ATOMS: atom_id res chain seq x y z
N MET A 1 20.47 1.23 -37.77
CA MET A 1 19.72 -0.04 -37.77
C MET A 1 20.55 -1.05 -36.99
N SER A 2 20.18 -1.30 -35.73
CA SER A 2 20.84 -2.28 -34.87
C SER A 2 20.23 -3.65 -35.14
N LYS A 3 21.05 -4.61 -35.58
CA LYS A 3 20.69 -6.03 -35.65
C LYS A 3 20.69 -6.59 -34.23
N TYR A 4 19.51 -6.69 -33.63
CA TYR A 4 19.27 -7.66 -32.57
C TYR A 4 18.81 -8.94 -33.26
N GLU A 5 19.78 -9.77 -33.65
CA GLU A 5 19.51 -11.18 -33.94
C GLU A 5 19.36 -11.84 -32.55
N LEU A 6 18.12 -12.19 -32.20
CA LEU A 6 17.83 -13.12 -31.11
C LEU A 6 18.30 -14.49 -31.60
N ASP A 7 19.46 -14.93 -31.12
CA ASP A 7 19.87 -16.33 -31.26
C ASP A 7 18.78 -17.19 -30.61
N GLU A 8 18.07 -17.97 -31.44
CA GLU A 8 17.21 -19.05 -30.95
C GLU A 8 18.13 -20.10 -30.30
N GLU A 9 18.25 -20.05 -28.97
CA GLU A 9 18.93 -21.08 -28.18
C GLU A 9 18.29 -22.44 -28.48
N ILE A 10 19.09 -23.35 -29.04
CA ILE A 10 18.71 -24.76 -29.19
C ILE A 10 18.51 -25.32 -27.77
N ILE A 11 17.28 -25.71 -27.47
CA ILE A 11 16.87 -26.28 -26.17
C ILE A 11 17.50 -27.66 -26.03
N ASP A 12 18.39 -27.85 -25.06
CA ASP A 12 18.76 -29.19 -24.59
C ASP A 12 17.64 -29.70 -23.67
N GLU A 13 16.85 -30.65 -24.17
CA GLU A 13 15.75 -31.29 -23.43
C GLU A 13 16.23 -31.89 -22.09
N ASN A 14 17.49 -32.31 -22.00
CA ASN A 14 18.07 -32.90 -20.81
C ASN A 14 18.38 -31.83 -19.73
N GLU A 15 18.86 -30.67 -20.14
CA GLU A 15 19.12 -29.53 -19.25
C GLU A 15 17.83 -29.02 -18.61
N THR A 16 16.81 -28.79 -19.44
CA THR A 16 15.49 -28.32 -18.98
C THR A 16 14.87 -29.31 -17.99
N LEU A 17 15.03 -30.61 -18.24
CA LEU A 17 14.52 -31.66 -17.37
C LEU A 17 15.22 -31.66 -16.00
N VAL A 18 16.55 -31.51 -15.97
CA VAL A 18 17.34 -31.45 -14.73
C VAL A 18 16.98 -30.19 -13.94
N LEU A 19 17.01 -29.02 -14.59
CA LEU A 19 16.66 -27.75 -13.96
C LEU A 19 15.23 -27.80 -13.38
N LYS A 20 14.29 -28.39 -14.11
CA LYS A 20 12.91 -28.54 -13.65
C LYS A 20 12.80 -29.47 -12.44
N LYS A 21 13.25 -30.71 -12.57
CA LYS A 21 13.00 -31.75 -11.55
C LYS A 21 13.85 -31.57 -10.29
N VAL A 22 15.12 -31.21 -10.46
CA VAL A 22 16.08 -31.15 -9.36
C VAL A 22 15.95 -29.85 -8.59
N PHE A 23 15.74 -28.74 -9.31
CA PHE A 23 15.74 -27.40 -8.71
C PHE A 23 14.34 -26.79 -8.62
N TYR A 24 13.64 -26.62 -9.75
CA TYR A 24 12.38 -25.85 -9.80
C TYR A 24 11.24 -26.52 -9.01
N ASP A 25 10.95 -27.80 -9.24
CA ASP A 25 9.80 -28.47 -8.60
C ASP A 25 9.97 -28.55 -7.07
N LYS A 26 11.21 -28.78 -6.61
CA LYS A 26 11.59 -28.77 -5.20
C LYS A 26 11.39 -27.39 -4.59
N PHE A 27 11.94 -26.35 -5.24
CA PHE A 27 11.81 -24.97 -4.80
C PHE A 27 10.34 -24.51 -4.77
N ARG A 28 9.58 -24.76 -5.84
CA ARG A 28 8.16 -24.41 -5.98
C ARG A 28 7.30 -25.06 -4.91
N SER A 29 7.49 -26.35 -4.64
CA SER A 29 6.75 -27.08 -3.61
C SER A 29 7.06 -26.55 -2.20
N SER A 30 8.33 -26.26 -1.91
CA SER A 30 8.71 -25.63 -0.65
C SER A 30 8.18 -24.21 -0.51
N PHE A 31 8.16 -23.44 -1.60
CA PHE A 31 7.67 -22.08 -1.60
C PHE A 31 6.18 -22.03 -1.23
N TYR A 32 5.34 -22.84 -1.90
CA TYR A 32 3.90 -22.86 -1.63
C TYR A 32 3.52 -23.53 -0.30
N SER A 33 4.24 -24.57 0.14
CA SER A 33 3.96 -25.20 1.44
C SER A 33 4.24 -24.28 2.63
N LYS A 34 5.24 -23.39 2.50
CA LYS A 34 5.64 -22.47 3.58
C LYS A 34 4.97 -21.11 3.52
N SER A 35 4.42 -20.71 2.38
CA SER A 35 3.85 -19.37 2.21
C SER A 35 2.53 -19.13 2.96
N LYS A 36 1.92 -20.16 3.60
CA LYS A 36 0.64 -20.11 4.37
C LYS A 36 -0.50 -19.33 3.71
N THR A 37 -0.42 -19.10 2.40
CA THR A 37 -1.38 -18.29 1.65
C THR A 37 -2.17 -19.24 0.77
N ALA A 38 -3.28 -19.75 1.31
CA ALA A 38 -4.28 -20.48 0.54
C ALA A 38 -4.85 -19.62 -0.61
N ASP A 39 -4.69 -18.29 -0.52
CA ASP A 39 -5.24 -17.31 -1.46
C ASP A 39 -4.25 -16.82 -2.54
N SER A 40 -3.01 -17.34 -2.64
CA SER A 40 -2.02 -16.84 -3.63
C SER A 40 -1.73 -17.77 -4.81
N ILE A 41 -2.62 -18.71 -5.14
CA ILE A 41 -2.55 -19.45 -6.41
C ILE A 41 -3.13 -18.61 -7.57
N GLU A 42 -3.44 -17.32 -7.37
CA GLU A 42 -3.94 -16.45 -8.45
C GLU A 42 -2.93 -16.32 -9.60
N ASN A 43 -1.63 -16.29 -9.29
CA ASN A 43 -0.58 -16.40 -10.29
C ASN A 43 0.11 -17.75 -10.16
N LYS A 44 -0.07 -18.62 -11.15
CA LYS A 44 0.60 -19.93 -11.19
C LYS A 44 2.15 -19.83 -11.25
N SER A 45 2.69 -18.61 -11.33
CA SER A 45 4.11 -18.25 -11.47
C SER A 45 4.74 -17.89 -10.12
N ILE A 46 5.71 -18.69 -9.67
CA ILE A 46 6.54 -18.37 -8.51
C ILE A 46 7.45 -17.16 -8.77
N PHE A 47 7.79 -16.87 -10.03
CA PHE A 47 8.59 -15.71 -10.39
C PHE A 47 7.91 -14.40 -9.93
N ILE A 48 6.64 -14.22 -10.28
CA ILE A 48 5.87 -13.03 -9.88
C ILE A 48 5.64 -13.00 -8.36
N ASP A 49 5.37 -14.14 -7.75
CA ASP A 49 5.16 -14.21 -6.30
C ASP A 49 6.42 -13.85 -5.51
N LEU A 50 7.61 -14.21 -5.99
CA LEU A 50 8.88 -13.81 -5.38
C LEU A 50 9.05 -12.28 -5.36
N LEU A 51 8.60 -11.57 -6.40
CA LEU A 51 8.66 -10.10 -6.46
C LEU A 51 7.73 -9.41 -5.45
N LYS A 52 6.79 -10.14 -4.85
CA LYS A 52 5.87 -9.65 -3.82
C LYS A 52 6.34 -9.96 -2.38
N LYS A 53 7.25 -10.91 -2.19
CA LYS A 53 7.64 -11.41 -0.86
C LYS A 53 8.85 -10.67 -0.30
N ASP A 54 8.89 -10.58 1.02
CA ASP A 54 10.05 -10.05 1.73
C ASP A 54 11.30 -10.94 1.49
N PRO A 55 12.51 -10.35 1.45
CA PRO A 55 13.74 -11.12 1.18
C PRO A 55 14.03 -12.22 2.21
N THR A 56 13.73 -12.00 3.49
CA THR A 56 14.13 -12.91 4.57
C THR A 56 13.45 -14.29 4.51
N PRO A 57 12.10 -14.39 4.40
CA PRO A 57 11.44 -15.68 4.17
C PRO A 57 11.92 -16.39 2.90
N VAL A 58 12.14 -15.63 1.83
CA VAL A 58 12.61 -16.17 0.53
C VAL A 58 14.01 -16.75 0.66
N GLN A 59 14.94 -16.07 1.34
CA GLN A 59 16.30 -16.58 1.56
C GLN A 59 16.31 -17.88 2.36
N ASN A 60 15.43 -18.02 3.36
CA ASN A 60 15.30 -19.27 4.11
C ASN A 60 14.82 -20.42 3.19
N ILE A 61 13.84 -20.16 2.33
CA ILE A 61 13.38 -21.15 1.33
C ILE A 61 14.51 -21.51 0.38
N ILE A 62 15.25 -20.54 -0.16
CA ILE A 62 16.40 -20.76 -1.04
C ILE A 62 17.46 -21.65 -0.37
N LYS A 63 17.78 -21.38 0.90
CA LYS A 63 18.78 -22.12 1.69
C LYS A 63 18.38 -23.58 1.94
N GLU A 64 17.09 -23.85 2.13
CA GLU A 64 16.60 -25.20 2.41
C GLU A 64 16.42 -26.04 1.15
N ASN A 65 16.35 -25.39 -0.02
CA ASN A 65 16.14 -26.05 -1.31
C ASN A 65 17.42 -26.19 -2.13
N SER A 66 18.58 -25.95 -1.53
CA SER A 66 19.85 -26.22 -2.20
C SER A 66 20.07 -27.72 -2.43
N VAL A 67 20.91 -28.04 -3.40
CA VAL A 67 21.21 -29.38 -3.91
C VAL A 67 22.72 -29.57 -3.91
N SER A 68 23.21 -30.73 -3.47
CA SER A 68 24.65 -31.02 -3.41
C SER A 68 25.22 -31.22 -4.82
N VAL A 69 26.48 -30.84 -5.01
CA VAL A 69 27.26 -31.15 -6.24
C VAL A 69 27.28 -32.65 -6.53
N ASP A 70 27.28 -33.48 -5.48
CA ASP A 70 27.37 -34.93 -5.61
C ASP A 70 26.11 -35.54 -6.27
N ASP A 71 25.01 -34.78 -6.31
CA ASP A 71 23.74 -35.20 -6.90
C ASP A 71 23.65 -34.91 -8.41
N LEU A 72 24.67 -34.29 -9.02
CA LEU A 72 24.64 -33.81 -10.41
C LEU A 72 25.89 -34.16 -11.23
N PRO A 73 25.75 -34.64 -12.48
CA PRO A 73 26.87 -34.77 -13.41
C PRO A 73 27.59 -33.44 -13.64
N SER A 74 28.93 -33.44 -13.58
CA SER A 74 29.74 -32.21 -13.65
C SER A 74 29.54 -31.38 -14.92
N PHE A 75 29.25 -32.03 -16.05
CA PHE A 75 28.95 -31.34 -17.31
C PHE A 75 27.65 -30.51 -17.22
N GLN A 76 26.57 -31.11 -16.72
CA GLN A 76 25.27 -30.45 -16.55
C GLN A 76 25.35 -29.30 -15.53
N LEU A 77 26.12 -29.50 -14.45
CA LEU A 77 26.36 -28.45 -13.46
C LEU A 77 27.03 -27.21 -14.09
N ASN A 78 28.10 -27.42 -14.86
CA ASN A 78 28.85 -26.34 -15.49
C ASN A 78 28.00 -25.57 -16.51
N GLU A 79 27.16 -26.28 -17.28
CA GLU A 79 26.24 -25.66 -18.24
C GLU A 79 25.21 -24.78 -17.54
N LEU A 80 24.51 -25.31 -16.54
CA LEU A 80 23.51 -24.56 -15.75
C LEU A 80 24.11 -23.33 -15.05
N LEU A 81 25.37 -23.43 -14.59
CA LEU A 81 26.11 -22.30 -14.03
C LEU A 81 26.48 -21.26 -15.08
N SER A 82 26.97 -21.68 -16.25
CA SER A 82 27.37 -20.78 -17.33
C SER A 82 26.22 -19.93 -17.86
N LYS A 83 25.01 -20.50 -17.90
CA LYS A 83 23.75 -19.82 -18.27
C LYS A 83 23.10 -19.07 -17.09
N ASN A 84 23.75 -19.06 -15.92
CA ASN A 84 23.23 -18.46 -14.69
C ASN A 84 21.85 -18.99 -14.27
N LEU A 85 21.47 -20.22 -14.62
CA LEU A 85 20.18 -20.82 -14.26
C LEU A 85 20.18 -21.34 -12.81
N ILE A 86 21.36 -21.69 -12.31
CA ILE A 86 21.62 -21.99 -10.90
C ILE A 86 22.74 -21.10 -10.37
N LYS A 87 22.87 -21.02 -9.05
CA LYS A 87 23.94 -20.29 -8.37
C LYS A 87 24.42 -21.04 -7.13
N GLN A 88 25.65 -20.78 -6.71
CA GLN A 88 26.15 -21.31 -5.45
C GLN A 88 25.28 -20.83 -4.27
N SER A 89 24.94 -21.75 -3.38
CA SER A 89 24.17 -21.46 -2.17
C SER A 89 25.08 -20.90 -1.06
N LEU A 90 24.50 -20.66 0.11
CA LEU A 90 25.25 -20.25 1.31
C LEU A 90 26.14 -21.36 1.88
N LYS A 91 25.98 -22.61 1.45
CA LYS A 91 26.79 -23.74 1.88
C LYS A 91 27.79 -24.14 0.78
N PRO A 92 29.03 -24.52 1.15
CA PRO A 92 30.00 -25.05 0.20
C PRO A 92 29.43 -26.25 -0.56
N ASN A 93 29.74 -26.34 -1.86
CA ASN A 93 29.32 -27.42 -2.76
C ASN A 93 27.81 -27.63 -2.89
N GLU A 94 26.98 -26.69 -2.45
CA GLU A 94 25.53 -26.73 -2.64
C GLU A 94 25.07 -25.61 -3.56
N TYR A 95 24.13 -25.90 -4.45
CA TYR A 95 23.61 -24.98 -5.48
C TYR A 95 22.11 -24.80 -5.34
N THR A 96 21.60 -23.67 -5.80
CA THR A 96 20.18 -23.33 -5.75
C THR A 96 19.74 -22.67 -7.05
N ILE A 97 18.44 -22.72 -7.35
CA ILE A 97 17.90 -22.08 -8.54
C ILE A 97 18.08 -20.57 -8.48
N SER A 98 18.45 -19.95 -9.61
CA SER A 98 18.48 -18.50 -9.73
C SER A 98 17.10 -17.96 -10.15
N SER A 99 16.92 -16.64 -10.11
CA SER A 99 15.75 -16.01 -10.72
C SER A 99 15.69 -16.24 -12.23
N ASN A 100 16.85 -16.33 -12.91
CA ASN A 100 16.94 -16.66 -14.32
C ASN A 100 16.49 -18.11 -14.59
N GLY A 101 16.89 -19.06 -13.73
CA GLY A 101 16.44 -20.45 -13.82
C GLY A 101 14.94 -20.61 -13.61
N ILE A 102 14.37 -19.86 -12.66
CA ILE A 102 12.91 -19.82 -12.47
C ILE A 102 12.24 -19.26 -13.72
N TRP A 103 12.69 -18.10 -14.21
CA TRP A 103 12.15 -17.47 -15.42
C TRP A 103 12.20 -18.42 -16.62
N TYR A 104 13.34 -19.08 -16.84
CA TYR A 104 13.55 -20.03 -17.92
C TYR A 104 12.49 -21.14 -17.89
N ILE A 105 12.32 -21.83 -16.75
CA ILE A 105 11.32 -22.90 -16.63
C ILE A 105 9.89 -22.37 -16.74
N GLU A 106 9.57 -21.23 -16.11
CA GLU A 106 8.20 -20.71 -16.11
C GLU A 106 7.75 -20.13 -17.45
N LYS A 107 8.70 -19.64 -18.25
CA LYS A 107 8.45 -19.21 -19.63
C LYS A 107 8.10 -20.41 -20.51
N GLU A 108 8.88 -21.50 -20.42
CA GLU A 108 8.60 -22.75 -21.14
C GLU A 108 7.27 -23.39 -20.73
N LEU A 109 6.85 -23.21 -19.46
CA LEU A 109 5.56 -23.68 -18.96
C LEU A 109 4.39 -22.71 -19.22
N GLU A 110 4.62 -21.61 -19.94
CA GLU A 110 3.65 -20.52 -20.20
C GLU A 110 3.04 -19.91 -18.92
N LEU A 111 3.71 -20.07 -17.78
CA LEU A 111 3.26 -19.56 -16.49
C LEU A 111 3.54 -18.05 -16.40
N VAL A 112 4.64 -17.60 -17.00
CA VAL A 112 5.04 -16.19 -17.07
C VAL A 112 5.51 -15.83 -18.47
N ASP A 113 5.27 -14.59 -18.87
CA ASP A 113 5.82 -13.99 -20.09
C ASP A 113 6.12 -12.50 -19.81
N VAL A 114 6.65 -11.81 -20.83
CA VAL A 114 6.99 -10.39 -20.72
C VAL A 114 5.74 -9.54 -20.43
N SER A 115 4.61 -9.87 -21.05
CA SER A 115 3.35 -9.13 -20.87
C SER A 115 2.86 -9.21 -19.43
N LYS A 116 2.90 -10.38 -18.80
CA LYS A 116 2.55 -10.59 -17.38
C LYS A 116 3.47 -9.85 -16.43
N VAL A 117 4.77 -9.73 -16.76
CA VAL A 117 5.71 -8.92 -15.97
C VAL A 117 5.40 -7.44 -16.09
N ILE A 118 5.12 -6.96 -17.31
CA ILE A 118 4.71 -5.56 -17.54
C ILE A 118 3.42 -5.26 -16.76
N GLU A 119 2.41 -6.12 -16.88
CA GLU A 119 1.16 -5.99 -16.14
C GLU A 119 1.39 -5.97 -14.62
N PHE A 120 2.27 -6.82 -14.10
CA PHE A 120 2.65 -6.79 -12.69
C PHE A 120 3.30 -5.46 -12.28
N VAL A 121 4.21 -4.92 -13.11
CA VAL A 121 4.88 -3.64 -12.85
C VAL A 121 3.88 -2.49 -12.91
N ASP A 122 3.01 -2.46 -13.92
CA ASP A 122 1.96 -1.47 -14.07
C ASP A 122 1.03 -1.47 -12.86
N ASN A 123 0.51 -2.64 -12.49
CA ASN A 123 -0.38 -2.77 -11.34
C ASN A 123 0.29 -2.47 -9.99
N LYS A 124 1.62 -2.64 -9.88
CA LYS A 124 2.33 -2.41 -8.62
C LYS A 124 2.80 -0.96 -8.44
N PHE A 125 3.20 -0.29 -9.52
CA PHE A 125 3.87 1.00 -9.47
C PHE A 125 3.14 2.12 -10.20
N PHE A 126 2.25 1.79 -11.14
CA PHE A 126 1.56 2.75 -12.00
C PHE A 126 0.03 2.72 -11.83
N ASP A 127 -0.51 1.74 -11.12
CA ASP A 127 -1.90 1.76 -10.68
C ASP A 127 -2.03 2.67 -9.46
N PHE A 128 -2.64 3.84 -9.67
CA PHE A 128 -2.90 4.83 -8.63
C PHE A 128 -4.19 4.55 -7.85
N GLY A 129 -4.84 3.39 -8.01
CA GLY A 129 -5.94 2.93 -7.15
C GLY A 129 -7.12 3.90 -7.01
N ALA A 130 -7.24 4.89 -7.89
CA ALA A 130 -8.18 6.00 -7.76
C ALA A 130 -9.63 5.53 -7.92
N SER A 131 -9.88 4.35 -8.48
CA SER A 131 -11.20 3.73 -8.57
C SER A 131 -11.54 2.85 -7.35
N GLU A 132 -10.57 2.49 -6.52
CA GLU A 132 -10.81 1.59 -5.38
C GLU A 132 -11.64 2.29 -4.28
N THR A 133 -12.61 1.55 -3.74
CA THR A 133 -13.45 2.02 -2.62
C THR A 133 -12.70 1.93 -1.30
N LEU A 134 -12.86 2.97 -0.46
CA LEU A 134 -12.30 2.97 0.89
C LEU A 134 -13.02 1.96 1.79
N LYS A 135 -12.25 1.13 2.49
CA LYS A 135 -12.70 0.27 3.59
C LYS A 135 -13.17 1.14 4.76
N PRO A 136 -14.03 0.63 5.66
CA PRO A 136 -14.51 1.42 6.80
C PRO A 136 -13.40 2.07 7.65
N LEU A 137 -12.33 1.32 7.94
CA LEU A 137 -11.19 1.83 8.71
C LEU A 137 -10.44 2.96 7.99
N GLU A 138 -10.33 2.86 6.66
CA GLU A 138 -9.70 3.88 5.81
C GLU A 138 -10.55 5.16 5.77
N LYS A 139 -11.89 5.03 5.66
CA LYS A 139 -12.82 6.16 5.77
C LYS A 139 -12.72 6.88 7.11
N ILE A 140 -12.64 6.12 8.21
CA ILE A 140 -12.47 6.68 9.55
C ILE A 140 -11.17 7.46 9.64
N ALA A 141 -10.04 6.85 9.25
CA ALA A 141 -8.72 7.49 9.31
C ALA A 141 -8.68 8.77 8.46
N LEU A 142 -9.24 8.72 7.25
CA LEU A 142 -9.28 9.88 6.36
C LEU A 142 -10.16 11.01 6.91
N LEU A 143 -11.35 10.68 7.43
CA LEU A 143 -12.23 11.67 8.06
C LEU A 143 -11.54 12.31 9.28
N THR A 144 -10.82 11.53 10.08
CA THR A 144 -10.04 12.06 11.21
C THR A 144 -9.00 13.08 10.73
N LEU A 145 -8.20 12.77 9.71
CA LEU A 145 -7.20 13.70 9.16
C LEU A 145 -7.83 15.00 8.65
N ILE A 146 -8.96 14.91 7.96
CA ILE A 146 -9.72 16.07 7.48
C ILE A 146 -10.25 16.89 8.65
N SER A 147 -10.86 16.22 9.64
CA SER A 147 -11.56 16.88 10.75
C SER A 147 -10.62 17.60 11.71
N ILE A 148 -9.37 17.12 11.85
CA ILE A 148 -8.35 17.83 12.64
C ILE A 148 -7.59 18.88 11.83
N GLY A 149 -7.79 18.95 10.51
CA GLY A 149 -7.11 19.92 9.67
C GLY A 149 -5.64 19.60 9.34
N ALA A 150 -5.25 18.32 9.31
CA ALA A 150 -3.89 17.90 9.01
C ALA A 150 -3.55 18.03 7.51
N PHE A 151 -3.67 19.22 6.93
CA PHE A 151 -3.62 19.49 5.48
C PHE A 151 -2.25 19.85 4.93
N TYR A 152 -1.19 19.71 5.74
CA TYR A 152 0.15 20.04 5.31
C TYR A 152 1.22 19.35 6.15
N LYS A 153 2.41 19.16 5.56
CA LYS A 153 3.56 18.49 6.22
C LYS A 153 4.06 19.19 7.48
N LYS A 154 3.75 20.48 7.66
CA LYS A 154 4.08 21.25 8.89
C LYS A 154 3.06 21.06 10.01
N THR A 155 1.85 20.63 9.68
CA THR A 155 0.80 20.31 10.65
C THR A 155 0.31 18.86 10.48
N PRO A 156 1.22 17.86 10.55
CA PRO A 156 0.81 16.48 10.46
C PRO A 156 0.19 16.03 11.78
N LEU A 157 -0.71 15.04 11.69
CA LEU A 157 -0.99 14.16 12.80
C LEU A 157 0.31 13.45 13.17
N ASP A 158 0.87 13.78 14.32
CA ASP A 158 2.12 13.20 14.81
C ASP A 158 1.86 12.35 16.06
N ARG A 159 1.99 11.03 15.92
CA ARG A 159 1.80 10.08 17.02
C ARG A 159 3.01 10.01 17.97
N ASN A 160 4.03 10.85 17.77
CA ASN A 160 5.17 11.00 18.67
C ASN A 160 5.00 12.15 19.68
N ASN A 161 3.94 12.96 19.59
CA ASN A 161 3.72 14.10 20.47
C ASN A 161 3.50 13.73 21.96
N GLY A 162 3.32 12.44 22.29
CA GLY A 162 3.23 11.93 23.66
C GLY A 162 1.87 11.28 23.97
N GLU A 163 1.72 10.74 25.18
CA GLU A 163 0.53 9.95 25.56
C GLU A 163 -0.77 10.76 25.53
N SER A 164 -0.73 12.01 26.03
CA SER A 164 -1.91 12.90 26.06
C SER A 164 -2.51 13.11 24.67
N TYR A 165 -1.67 13.37 23.68
CA TYR A 165 -2.08 13.53 22.28
C TYR A 165 -2.64 12.23 21.70
N SER A 166 -2.04 11.08 22.04
CA SER A 166 -2.53 9.77 21.58
C SER A 166 -3.93 9.48 22.11
N SER A 167 -4.20 9.73 23.40
CA SER A 167 -5.53 9.56 23.99
C SER A 167 -6.57 10.46 23.30
N LYS A 168 -6.20 11.71 23.01
CA LYS A 168 -7.11 12.62 22.30
C LYS A 168 -7.38 12.19 20.86
N LEU A 169 -6.35 11.73 20.15
CA LEU A 169 -6.52 11.18 18.80
C LEU A 169 -7.40 9.93 18.80
N SER A 170 -7.29 9.07 19.80
CA SER A 170 -8.21 7.93 19.99
C SER A 170 -9.66 8.38 20.17
N GLU A 171 -9.91 9.42 20.97
CA GLU A 171 -11.25 10.01 21.13
C GLU A 171 -11.80 10.53 19.80
N ILE A 172 -10.98 11.19 18.99
CA ILE A 172 -11.39 11.75 17.69
C ILE A 172 -11.64 10.64 16.65
N LEU A 173 -10.83 9.58 16.65
CA LEU A 173 -11.06 8.39 15.82
C LEU A 173 -12.41 7.75 16.16
N GLU A 174 -12.73 7.63 17.45
CA GLU A 174 -14.01 7.07 17.88
C GLU A 174 -15.18 7.98 17.49
N LYS A 175 -15.07 9.30 17.67
CA LYS A 175 -16.08 10.26 17.18
C LYS A 175 -16.27 10.18 15.66
N SER A 176 -15.18 10.03 14.90
CA SER A 176 -15.23 9.88 13.45
C SER A 176 -15.94 8.58 13.06
N ARG A 177 -15.67 7.48 13.77
CA ARG A 177 -16.36 6.20 13.61
C ARG A 177 -17.84 6.32 13.92
N GLU A 178 -18.20 6.87 15.06
CA GLU A 178 -19.60 7.04 15.48
C GLU A 178 -20.38 7.90 14.50
N PHE A 179 -19.80 9.02 14.04
CA PHE A 179 -20.40 9.87 13.03
C PHE A 179 -20.69 9.10 11.74
N LEU A 180 -19.70 8.38 11.21
CA LEU A 180 -19.87 7.59 9.99
C LEU A 180 -20.88 6.45 10.14
N ILE A 181 -21.01 5.86 11.34
CA ILE A 181 -22.02 4.84 11.63
C ILE A 181 -23.41 5.45 11.69
N ASN A 182 -23.57 6.58 12.38
CA ASN A 182 -24.85 7.24 12.61
C ASN A 182 -25.45 7.80 11.33
N GLU A 183 -24.60 8.30 10.42
CA GLU A 183 -25.00 8.77 9.09
C GLU A 183 -24.93 7.65 8.02
N GLU A 184 -24.77 6.40 8.45
CA GLU A 184 -24.83 5.18 7.62
C GLU A 184 -23.79 5.08 6.47
N PHE A 185 -22.67 5.80 6.57
CA PHE A 185 -21.56 5.74 5.61
C PHE A 185 -20.66 4.50 5.77
N ILE A 186 -20.74 3.84 6.94
CA ILE A 186 -20.08 2.56 7.23
C ILE A 186 -20.99 1.63 8.06
N PRO A 187 -20.77 0.30 8.03
CA PRO A 187 -21.54 -0.64 8.84
C PRO A 187 -21.36 -0.42 10.35
N LYS A 188 -22.42 -0.63 11.13
CA LYS A 188 -22.39 -0.62 12.62
C LYS A 188 -21.35 -1.57 13.24
N SER A 189 -20.98 -2.63 12.53
CA SER A 189 -19.98 -3.62 12.94
C SER A 189 -18.53 -3.16 12.77
N SER A 190 -18.28 -2.01 12.15
CA SER A 190 -16.93 -1.45 11.95
C SER A 190 -16.26 -1.21 13.30
N LYS A 191 -14.98 -1.60 13.47
CA LYS A 191 -14.20 -1.46 14.70
C LYS A 191 -12.85 -0.81 14.42
N LEU A 192 -12.35 0.02 15.34
CA LEU A 192 -11.01 0.60 15.25
C LEU A 192 -9.89 -0.42 15.47
N GLY A 193 -10.16 -1.49 16.22
CA GLY A 193 -9.20 -2.56 16.49
C GLY A 193 -9.09 -2.86 17.98
N VAL A 194 -7.85 -2.88 18.48
CA VAL A 194 -7.45 -3.28 19.84
C VAL A 194 -8.22 -2.48 20.90
N VAL A 195 -8.45 -3.09 22.07
CA VAL A 195 -9.21 -2.51 23.21
C VAL A 195 -8.43 -1.41 23.94
N ASP A 196 -7.10 -1.43 23.89
CA ASP A 196 -6.24 -0.47 24.58
C ASP A 196 -6.20 0.87 23.83
N GLU A 197 -6.78 1.91 24.43
CA GLU A 197 -6.84 3.28 23.92
C GLU A 197 -5.47 3.82 23.49
N LYS A 198 -4.39 3.43 24.17
CA LYS A 198 -3.03 3.88 23.84
C LYS A 198 -2.53 3.31 22.52
N GLN A 199 -3.09 2.18 22.10
CA GLN A 199 -2.68 1.46 20.90
C GLN A 199 -3.66 1.62 19.73
N ILE A 200 -4.85 2.20 19.96
CA ILE A 200 -5.86 2.38 18.91
C ILE A 200 -5.30 3.16 17.74
N VAL A 201 -4.72 4.34 17.98
CA VAL A 201 -4.16 5.20 16.92
C VAL A 201 -3.11 4.44 16.10
N ASP A 202 -2.18 3.77 16.79
CA ASP A 202 -1.14 2.98 16.12
C ASP A 202 -1.71 1.79 15.35
N SER A 203 -2.73 1.12 15.87
CA SER A 203 -3.41 0.00 15.22
C SER A 203 -4.13 0.44 13.96
N VAL A 204 -4.86 1.56 14.00
CA VAL A 204 -5.56 2.12 12.85
C VAL A 204 -4.57 2.47 11.75
N PHE A 205 -3.58 3.31 12.06
CA PHE A 205 -2.67 3.82 11.04
C PHE A 205 -1.69 2.77 10.48
N LYS A 206 -1.44 1.66 11.19
CA LYS A 206 -0.71 0.50 10.64
C LYS A 206 -1.53 -0.35 9.66
N ARG A 207 -2.86 -0.22 9.68
CA ARG A 207 -3.79 -1.04 8.89
C ARG A 207 -4.36 -0.31 7.67
N VAL A 208 -3.99 0.95 7.47
CA VAL A 208 -4.43 1.80 6.34
C VAL A 208 -3.26 2.13 5.40
N ASN A 209 -2.31 1.20 5.23
CA ASN A 209 -1.11 1.40 4.41
C ASN A 209 -1.43 1.62 2.92
N ASP A 210 -2.61 1.17 2.46
CA ASP A 210 -3.08 1.34 1.09
C ASP A 210 -3.75 2.72 0.87
N LEU A 211 -3.98 3.50 1.93
CA LEU A 211 -4.69 4.78 1.85
C LEU A 211 -4.02 5.79 0.91
N PRO A 212 -2.68 5.95 0.87
CA PRO A 212 -2.02 6.82 -0.12
C PRO A 212 -2.39 6.45 -1.55
N LYS A 213 -2.31 5.17 -1.92
CA LYS A 213 -2.68 4.70 -3.26
C LYS A 213 -4.12 5.10 -3.57
N LYS A 214 -5.08 4.72 -2.71
CA LYS A 214 -6.52 4.99 -2.92
C LYS A 214 -6.92 6.47 -2.91
N THR A 215 -6.03 7.34 -2.44
CA THR A 215 -6.23 8.79 -2.38
C THR A 215 -5.35 9.54 -3.37
N MET A 216 -4.80 8.88 -4.40
CA MET A 216 -3.89 9.49 -5.38
C MET A 216 -2.69 10.19 -4.73
N HIS A 217 -2.19 9.60 -3.64
CA HIS A 217 -1.14 10.14 -2.79
C HIS A 217 -1.46 11.52 -2.19
N LEU A 218 -2.73 11.92 -2.12
CA LEU A 218 -3.11 13.07 -1.31
C LEU A 218 -2.93 12.77 0.18
N CYS A 219 -3.19 11.54 0.62
CA CYS A 219 -2.81 11.11 1.97
C CYS A 219 -1.34 10.69 2.02
N GLN A 220 -0.56 11.35 2.85
CA GLN A 220 0.88 11.12 3.04
C GLN A 220 1.11 10.39 4.36
N LEU A 221 1.79 9.24 4.29
CA LEU A 221 2.24 8.46 5.46
C LEU A 221 3.76 8.63 5.60
N GLU A 222 4.19 9.65 6.34
CA GLU A 222 5.61 9.93 6.56
C GLU A 222 6.22 9.12 7.72
N ALA A 223 7.54 8.94 7.62
CA ALA A 223 8.36 8.16 8.54
C ALA A 223 8.27 8.62 10.01
N PRO A 224 8.50 7.66 10.91
CA PRO A 224 7.48 6.74 11.36
C PRO A 224 6.50 7.52 12.26
N LYS A 225 5.24 7.66 11.83
CA LYS A 225 4.08 8.14 12.59
C LYS A 225 3.54 9.53 12.24
N LYS A 226 4.06 10.22 11.23
CA LYS A 226 3.49 11.50 10.75
C LYS A 226 2.54 11.29 9.58
N HIS A 227 1.34 11.84 9.68
CA HIS A 227 0.28 11.65 8.68
C HIS A 227 -0.35 13.00 8.34
N TYR A 228 -0.45 13.33 7.06
CA TYR A 228 -1.11 14.56 6.62
C TYR A 228 -1.74 14.36 5.24
N LEU A 229 -2.52 15.35 4.82
CA LEU A 229 -3.13 15.45 3.51
C LEU A 229 -2.37 16.53 2.75
N SER A 230 -1.92 16.26 1.53
CA SER A 230 -1.19 17.23 0.70
C SER A 230 -2.17 18.18 0.00
N LEU A 231 -2.81 19.07 0.78
CA LEU A 231 -3.85 19.99 0.28
C LEU A 231 -3.45 21.45 0.33
N TYR A 232 -2.26 21.76 0.83
CA TYR A 232 -1.76 23.12 0.88
C TYR A 232 -0.38 23.23 0.24
N ASP A 233 -0.30 24.14 -0.71
CA ASP A 233 0.93 24.56 -1.35
C ASP A 233 1.48 25.77 -0.59
N GLU A 234 2.56 25.56 0.15
CA GLU A 234 3.23 26.62 0.90
C GLU A 234 3.96 27.62 0.01
N GLU A 235 4.46 27.20 -1.15
CA GLU A 235 5.21 28.09 -2.05
C GLU A 235 4.27 29.13 -2.68
N ASN A 236 3.07 28.68 -3.05
CA ASN A 236 2.05 29.53 -3.68
C ASN A 236 1.00 30.07 -2.69
N CYS A 237 1.04 29.65 -1.43
CA CYS A 237 0.02 29.95 -0.42
C CYS A 237 -1.40 29.59 -0.86
N GLN A 238 -1.58 28.44 -1.52
CA GLN A 238 -2.85 28.01 -2.09
C GLN A 238 -3.37 26.73 -1.45
N PHE A 239 -4.67 26.70 -1.18
CA PHE A 239 -5.38 25.52 -0.72
C PHE A 239 -6.06 24.81 -1.89
N ASP A 240 -5.86 23.50 -2.01
CA ASP A 240 -6.42 22.68 -3.07
C ASP A 240 -7.81 22.14 -2.68
N PHE A 241 -8.83 22.96 -2.91
CA PHE A 241 -10.22 22.60 -2.66
C PHE A 241 -10.68 21.39 -3.49
N LYS A 242 -10.18 21.23 -4.72
CA LYS A 242 -10.58 20.12 -5.60
C LYS A 242 -10.11 18.78 -5.04
N SER A 243 -8.88 18.75 -4.54
CA SER A 243 -8.34 17.58 -3.86
C SER A 243 -9.09 17.28 -2.55
N LEU A 244 -9.47 18.31 -1.78
CA LEU A 244 -10.33 18.12 -0.61
C LEU A 244 -11.70 17.53 -1.00
N SER A 245 -12.33 18.04 -2.05
CA SER A 245 -13.61 17.52 -2.57
C SER A 245 -13.50 16.06 -2.98
N PHE A 246 -12.40 15.67 -3.64
CA PHE A 246 -12.14 14.28 -4.00
C PHE A 246 -12.03 13.39 -2.75
N LEU A 247 -11.32 13.83 -1.71
CA LEU A 247 -11.19 13.06 -0.46
C LEU A 247 -12.53 12.92 0.27
N LEU A 248 -13.34 13.98 0.32
CA LEU A 248 -14.69 13.93 0.90
C LEU A 248 -15.61 13.00 0.09
N TRP A 249 -15.56 13.08 -1.24
CA TRP A 249 -16.27 12.17 -2.14
C TRP A 249 -15.86 10.70 -1.90
N LYS A 250 -14.57 10.43 -1.67
CA LYS A 250 -14.09 9.07 -1.34
C LYS A 250 -14.68 8.50 -0.05
N ILE A 251 -15.02 9.34 0.92
CA ILE A 251 -15.66 8.93 2.17
C ILE A 251 -17.17 8.75 1.96
N PHE A 252 -17.80 9.77 1.37
CA PHE A 252 -19.24 10.00 1.47
C PHE A 252 -20.03 9.68 0.19
N GLY A 253 -19.37 9.59 -0.96
CA GLY A 253 -20.00 9.34 -2.26
C GLY A 253 -20.60 10.60 -2.92
N ASP A 254 -21.43 10.39 -3.95
CA ASP A 254 -21.91 11.44 -4.86
C ASP A 254 -23.37 11.90 -4.62
N ASN A 255 -24.03 11.38 -3.58
CA ASN A 255 -25.45 11.62 -3.29
C ASN A 255 -25.69 12.19 -1.88
N LEU A 256 -24.95 13.23 -1.52
CA LEU A 256 -25.14 13.91 -0.24
C LEU A 256 -26.28 14.92 -0.31
N SER A 257 -27.28 14.73 0.55
CA SER A 257 -28.29 15.75 0.81
C SER A 257 -27.68 16.99 1.47
N LEU A 258 -28.31 18.16 1.32
CA LEU A 258 -27.87 19.39 1.98
C LEU A 258 -27.77 19.26 3.51
N ASP A 259 -28.66 18.47 4.12
CA ASP A 259 -28.61 18.19 5.56
C ASP A 259 -27.36 17.39 5.94
N GLN A 260 -27.03 16.35 5.17
CA GLN A 260 -25.80 15.58 5.38
C GLN A 260 -24.56 16.45 5.18
N GLN A 261 -24.52 17.30 4.15
CA GLN A 261 -23.40 18.21 3.91
C GLN A 261 -23.19 19.14 5.12
N ARG A 262 -24.27 19.75 5.63
CA ARG A 262 -24.23 20.58 6.83
C ARG A 262 -23.71 19.81 8.04
N LYS A 263 -24.22 18.60 8.29
CA LYS A 263 -23.75 17.77 9.42
C LYS A 263 -22.27 17.41 9.32
N ILE A 264 -21.78 17.13 8.11
CA ILE A 264 -20.36 16.84 7.87
C ILE A 264 -19.50 18.08 8.17
N ASP A 265 -19.89 19.24 7.66
CA ASP A 265 -19.20 20.51 7.92
C ASP A 265 -19.19 20.84 9.42
N GLU A 266 -20.35 20.79 10.09
CA GLU A 266 -20.47 21.00 11.53
C GLU A 266 -19.62 20.02 12.34
N PHE A 267 -19.59 18.74 11.95
CA PHE A 267 -18.74 17.73 12.59
C PHE A 267 -17.25 18.09 12.48
N CYS A 268 -16.77 18.37 11.26
CA CYS A 268 -15.37 18.70 11.01
C CYS A 268 -14.96 19.97 11.75
N GLN A 269 -15.76 21.04 11.68
CA GLN A 269 -15.50 22.29 12.39
C GLN A 269 -15.45 22.09 13.90
N LYS A 270 -16.40 21.32 14.46
CA LYS A 270 -16.45 21.02 15.89
C LYS A 270 -15.22 20.23 16.35
N ILE A 271 -14.75 19.25 15.58
CA ILE A 271 -13.54 18.50 15.92
C ILE A 271 -12.32 19.43 15.87
N MET A 272 -12.14 20.19 14.80
CA MET A 272 -11.00 21.08 14.65
C MET A 272 -10.93 22.10 15.80
N ILE A 273 -12.01 22.86 16.03
CA ILE A 273 -12.03 23.96 17.02
C ILE A 273 -11.77 23.43 18.44
N ASN A 274 -12.39 22.31 18.81
CA ASN A 274 -12.32 21.82 20.19
C ASN A 274 -11.04 21.06 20.53
N ASN A 275 -10.27 20.62 19.53
CA ASN A 275 -9.14 19.73 19.77
C ASN A 275 -7.81 20.27 19.22
N LEU A 276 -7.79 21.46 18.59
CA LEU A 276 -6.60 22.03 17.95
C LEU A 276 -5.36 22.02 18.86
N TYR A 277 -5.51 22.48 20.10
CA TYR A 277 -4.43 22.55 21.09
C TYR A 277 -4.09 21.19 21.73
N ASP A 278 -4.96 20.20 21.58
CA ASP A 278 -4.79 18.88 22.18
C ASP A 278 -4.18 17.86 21.21
N VAL A 279 -4.17 18.16 19.89
CA VAL A 279 -3.66 17.25 18.85
C VAL A 279 -2.41 17.78 18.15
N PHE A 280 -2.15 19.09 18.21
CA PHE A 280 -0.96 19.72 17.66
C PHE A 280 -0.08 20.30 18.76
N ASN A 281 1.23 20.13 18.62
CA ASN A 281 2.19 20.79 19.50
C ASN A 281 2.28 22.30 19.17
N PRO A 282 2.87 23.14 20.05
CA PRO A 282 2.92 24.59 19.84
C PRO A 282 3.51 25.03 18.49
N ASP A 283 4.56 24.36 18.02
CA ASP A 283 5.20 24.67 16.74
C ASP A 283 4.24 24.40 15.57
N GLN A 284 3.52 23.29 15.62
CA GLN A 284 2.50 22.94 14.61
C GLN A 284 1.31 23.90 14.63
N ILE A 285 0.87 24.35 15.80
CA ILE A 285 -0.26 25.27 15.94
C ILE A 285 0.02 26.59 15.20
N HIS A 286 1.22 27.13 15.31
CA HIS A 286 1.62 28.36 14.60
C HIS A 286 1.55 28.23 13.08
N ASP A 287 1.79 27.03 12.56
CA ASP A 287 1.74 26.75 11.13
C ASP A 287 0.36 26.29 10.62
N HIS A 288 -0.59 26.06 11.52
CA HIS A 288 -1.90 25.51 11.20
C HIS A 288 -2.73 26.46 10.34
N LEU A 289 -3.33 25.92 9.27
CA LEU A 289 -4.06 26.70 8.26
C LEU A 289 -5.27 27.45 8.81
N TYR A 290 -5.84 26.97 9.92
CA TYR A 290 -6.88 27.68 10.66
C TYR A 290 -6.50 29.13 10.98
N TYR A 291 -5.25 29.39 11.40
CA TYR A 291 -4.78 30.74 11.72
C TYR A 291 -4.37 31.56 10.49
N LYS A 292 -4.15 30.90 9.36
CA LYS A 292 -3.76 31.55 8.09
C LYS A 292 -4.98 32.04 7.30
N GLY A 293 -6.21 31.87 7.80
CA GLY A 293 -7.45 32.33 7.17
C GLY A 293 -7.89 31.54 5.93
N GLY A 294 -7.07 30.61 5.43
CA GLY A 294 -7.34 29.82 4.23
C GLY A 294 -8.35 28.69 4.40
N TYR A 295 -8.93 28.51 5.60
CA TYR A 295 -9.80 27.37 5.92
C TYR A 295 -11.26 27.75 6.19
N GLU A 296 -11.59 29.04 6.28
CA GLU A 296 -12.98 29.45 6.54
C GLU A 296 -13.88 28.89 5.42
N ASN A 297 -14.86 28.06 5.81
CA ASN A 297 -15.76 27.34 4.90
C ASN A 297 -15.12 26.31 3.96
N ALA A 298 -13.87 25.88 4.18
CA ALA A 298 -13.21 24.97 3.24
C ALA A 298 -13.91 23.63 3.06
N ILE A 299 -14.43 23.04 4.14
CA ILE A 299 -15.21 21.80 4.08
C ILE A 299 -16.53 22.04 3.34
N SER A 300 -17.27 23.08 3.70
CA SER A 300 -18.53 23.46 3.04
C SER A 300 -18.36 23.66 1.53
N ASN A 301 -17.36 24.43 1.11
CA ASN A 301 -17.04 24.66 -0.30
C ASN A 301 -16.68 23.35 -1.01
N ALA A 302 -15.81 22.54 -0.38
CA ALA A 302 -15.40 21.29 -0.98
C ALA A 302 -16.54 20.28 -1.11
N LEU A 303 -17.49 20.26 -0.17
CA LEU A 303 -18.70 19.43 -0.24
C LEU A 303 -19.63 19.85 -1.38
N PHE A 304 -19.78 21.16 -1.60
CA PHE A 304 -20.57 21.70 -2.70
C PHE A 304 -19.99 21.26 -4.06
N ASP A 305 -18.67 21.34 -4.22
CA ASP A 305 -17.96 21.01 -5.46
C ASP A 305 -18.01 19.51 -5.82
N ILE A 306 -18.35 18.61 -4.90
CA ILE A 306 -18.50 17.16 -5.20
C ILE A 306 -19.51 16.95 -6.33
N GLY A 307 -20.62 17.70 -6.32
CA GLY A 307 -21.68 17.58 -7.33
C GLY A 307 -21.21 17.90 -8.74
N GLU A 308 -20.31 18.87 -8.87
CA GLU A 308 -19.79 19.36 -10.15
C GLU A 308 -18.61 18.51 -10.66
N LEU A 309 -17.71 18.10 -9.77
CA LEU A 309 -16.45 17.45 -10.15
C LEU A 309 -16.54 15.93 -10.29
N ARG A 310 -17.60 15.29 -9.79
CA ARG A 310 -17.77 13.82 -9.78
C ARG A 310 -17.65 13.15 -11.15
N GLY A 311 -17.96 13.85 -12.24
CA GLY A 311 -17.83 13.30 -13.59
C GLY A 311 -16.39 12.96 -13.97
N ASN A 312 -15.41 13.57 -13.28
CA ASN A 312 -13.99 13.43 -13.57
C ASN A 312 -13.30 12.31 -12.76
N TRP A 313 -14.01 11.69 -11.80
CA TRP A 313 -13.42 10.75 -10.82
C TRP A 313 -14.00 9.34 -10.89
N LYS A 314 -14.95 9.10 -11.81
CA LYS A 314 -15.59 7.79 -12.00
C LYS A 314 -14.76 6.86 -12.87
#